data_AF-A0A142WUY8-F1
#
_entry.id   AF-A0A142WUY8-F1
#
_cell.length_a   1.000
_cell.length_b   1.000
_cell.length_c   1.000
_cell.angle_alpha   90.00
_cell.angle_beta   90.00
_cell.angle_gamma   90.00
#
_symmetry.space_group_name_H-M   'P 1'
#
loop_
_entity.id
_entity.type
_entity.pdbx_description
1 polymer ?
#
loop_
_entity_poly.entity_id
_entity_poly.type
_entity_poly.pdbx_seq_one_letter_code
_entity_poly.pdbx_strand_id
1 'polypeptide(L)'
;MFVVSRGLGQSLIIDDSLTLTLTEIGADRVTFVRAPGSPCDAGEIVVSIHTASQLTPNVDIIYIPFEPDRARLGFHVAGRADIRLPDSEVLKATKRIRPI
;
A
#
# COMPACT_ATOMS: atom_id res chain seq x y z
N MET A 1 -4.22 10.18 -7.94
CA MET A 1 -4.33 8.71 -7.94
C MET A 1 -3.16 8.10 -8.69
N PHE A 2 -2.61 6.98 -8.22
CA PHE A 2 -1.59 6.19 -8.92
C PHE A 2 -1.74 4.70 -8.59
N VAL A 3 -1.11 3.80 -9.35
CA VAL A 3 -1.19 2.35 -9.15
C VAL A 3 0.22 1.77 -9.08
N VAL A 4 0.44 0.82 -8.18
CA VAL A 4 1.70 0.07 -8.05
C VAL A 4 1.41 -1.42 -7.98
N SER A 5 2.40 -2.24 -8.37
CA SER A 5 2.32 -3.69 -8.22
C SER A 5 3.18 -4.14 -7.04
N ARG A 6 2.67 -5.08 -6.24
CA ARG A 6 3.37 -5.70 -5.11
C ARG A 6 3.18 -7.21 -5.11
N GLY A 7 4.26 -7.93 -4.88
CA GLY A 7 4.24 -9.36 -4.60
C GLY A 7 4.28 -9.66 -3.10
N LEU A 8 4.06 -10.92 -2.74
CA LEU A 8 4.17 -11.41 -1.36
C LEU A 8 5.55 -11.05 -0.75
N GLY A 9 5.55 -10.65 0.52
CA GLY A 9 6.73 -10.21 1.25
C GLY A 9 7.21 -8.80 0.91
N GLN A 10 6.69 -8.15 -0.13
CA GLN A 10 7.07 -6.78 -0.46
C GLN A 10 6.33 -5.78 0.44
N SER A 11 7.04 -4.73 0.82
CA SER A 11 6.51 -3.70 1.70
C SER A 11 6.19 -2.39 0.99
N LEU A 12 5.38 -1.57 1.65
CA LEU A 12 5.14 -0.18 1.35
C LEU A 12 5.15 0.62 2.65
N ILE A 13 5.67 1.85 2.59
CA ILE A 13 5.82 2.73 3.74
C ILE A 13 5.08 4.03 3.47
N ILE A 14 4.23 4.46 4.39
CA ILE A 14 3.44 5.68 4.29
C ILE A 14 3.86 6.62 5.44
N ASP A 15 4.25 7.85 5.10
CA ASP A 15 4.59 8.94 6.02
C ASP A 15 5.61 8.53 7.10
N ASP A 16 6.55 7.64 6.77
CA ASP A 16 7.55 7.06 7.69
C ASP A 16 6.99 6.37 8.95
N SER A 17 5.67 6.26 9.07
CA SER A 17 4.97 5.86 10.30
C SER A 17 4.18 4.57 10.14
N LEU A 18 3.73 4.26 8.92
CA LEU A 18 2.98 3.06 8.61
C LEU A 18 3.75 2.23 7.60
N THR A 19 4.30 1.10 8.04
CA THR A 19 4.91 0.10 7.15
C THR A 19 4.00 -1.10 7.04
N LEU A 20 3.64 -1.46 5.80
CA LEU A 20 2.76 -2.57 5.47
C LEU A 20 3.51 -3.56 4.59
N THR A 21 3.47 -4.84 4.96
CA THR A 21 4.05 -5.93 4.16
C THR A 21 2.92 -6.82 3.65
N LEU A 22 2.90 -7.08 2.34
CA LEU A 22 1.89 -7.93 1.72
C LEU A 22 2.16 -9.39 2.11
N THR A 23 1.22 -10.04 2.80
CA THR A 23 1.37 -11.42 3.30
C THR A 23 0.44 -12.41 2.63
N GLU A 24 -0.65 -11.95 2.04
CA GLU A 24 -1.61 -12.81 1.34
C GLU A 24 -2.19 -12.08 0.12
N ILE A 25 -2.36 -12.83 -0.97
CA ILE A 25 -3.06 -12.39 -2.18
C ILE A 25 -4.16 -13.40 -2.46
N GLY A 26 -5.40 -12.98 -2.30
CA GLY A 26 -6.60 -13.71 -2.67
C GLY A 26 -7.20 -13.19 -3.98
N ALA A 27 -8.22 -13.91 -4.46
CA ALA A 27 -8.97 -13.50 -5.65
C ALA A 27 -9.72 -12.17 -5.45
N ASP A 28 -10.20 -11.92 -4.23
CA ASP A 28 -11.07 -10.81 -3.86
C ASP A 28 -10.49 -9.90 -2.78
N ARG A 29 -9.33 -10.22 -2.22
CA ARG A 29 -8.70 -9.41 -1.18
C ARG A 29 -7.21 -9.63 -1.13
N VAL A 30 -6.52 -8.69 -0.51
CA VAL A 30 -5.12 -8.83 -0.09
C VAL A 30 -5.01 -8.53 1.39
N THR A 31 -4.07 -9.21 2.05
CA THR A 31 -3.78 -9.01 3.46
C THR A 31 -2.40 -8.42 3.62
N PHE A 32 -2.31 -7.32 4.38
CA PHE A 32 -1.06 -6.73 4.81
C PHE A 32 -0.87 -6.92 6.30
N VAL A 33 0.37 -7.14 6.72
CA VAL A 33 0.76 -7.04 8.13
C VAL A 33 1.45 -5.71 8.36
N ARG A 34 1.07 -5.03 9.44
CA ARG A 34 1.77 -3.83 9.92
C ARG A 34 3.10 -4.22 10.57
N ALA A 35 4.18 -3.53 10.20
CA ALA A 35 5.46 -3.74 10.86
C ALA A 35 5.41 -3.28 12.33
N PRO A 36 6.11 -3.99 13.25
CA PRO A 36 6.19 -3.61 14.65
C PRO A 36 6.82 -2.21 14.80
N GLY A 37 6.21 -1.35 15.62
CA GLY A 37 6.64 0.04 15.81
C GLY A 37 5.80 1.09 15.07
N SER A 38 4.80 0.68 14.29
CA SER A 38 3.75 1.61 13.83
C SER A 38 2.93 2.10 15.05
N PRO A 39 2.50 3.37 15.09
CA PRO A 39 1.83 3.96 16.26
C PRO A 39 0.42 3.42 16.55
N CYS A 40 -0.16 2.64 15.63
CA CYS A 40 -1.36 1.84 15.88
C CYS A 40 -0.95 0.37 16.01
N ASP A 41 -1.57 -0.34 16.97
CA ASP A 41 -1.31 -1.73 17.31
C ASP A 41 -1.00 -2.63 16.10
N ALA A 42 -0.04 -3.54 16.29
CA ALA A 42 0.30 -4.57 15.33
C ALA A 42 -0.98 -5.32 14.93
N GLY A 43 -1.30 -5.30 13.65
CA GLY A 43 -2.56 -5.84 13.14
C GLY A 43 -2.52 -6.05 11.64
N GLU A 44 -3.42 -6.92 11.18
CA GLU A 44 -3.65 -7.18 9.78
C GLU A 44 -4.55 -6.10 9.18
N ILE A 45 -4.22 -5.66 7.96
CA ILE A 45 -5.10 -4.84 7.12
C ILE A 45 -5.54 -5.70 5.94
N VAL A 46 -6.83 -5.94 5.85
CA VAL A 46 -7.45 -6.61 4.70
C VAL A 46 -8.00 -5.54 3.76
N VAL A 47 -7.57 -5.57 2.49
CA VAL A 47 -8.06 -4.68 1.43
C VAL A 47 -8.81 -5.52 0.42
N SER A 48 -10.13 -5.33 0.36
CA SER A 48 -11.00 -6.06 -0.57
C SER A 48 -11.05 -5.40 -1.94
N ILE A 49 -11.40 -6.19 -2.95
CA ILE A 49 -11.79 -5.67 -4.26
C ILE A 49 -13.04 -4.79 -4.10
N HIS A 50 -13.13 -3.77 -4.96
CA HIS A 50 -14.27 -2.83 -5.06
C HIS A 50 -14.47 -1.85 -3.90
N THR A 51 -13.76 -1.99 -2.78
CA THR A 51 -13.87 -1.07 -1.64
C THR A 51 -12.53 -0.42 -1.37
N ALA A 52 -12.53 0.91 -1.32
CA ALA A 52 -11.35 1.63 -0.86
C ALA A 52 -11.23 1.48 0.66
N SER A 53 -10.07 1.02 1.12
CA SER A 53 -9.72 0.97 2.53
C SER A 53 -8.89 2.21 2.87
N GLN A 54 -9.28 2.94 3.91
CA GLN A 54 -8.48 4.05 4.38
C GLN A 54 -7.28 3.54 5.19
N LEU A 55 -6.07 3.90 4.78
CA LEU A 55 -4.82 3.52 5.47
C LEU A 55 -4.39 4.59 6.47
N THR A 56 -4.47 5.85 6.05
CA THR A 56 -4.21 7.04 6.87
C THR A 56 -5.26 8.11 6.52
N PRO A 57 -5.40 9.21 7.28
CA PRO A 57 -6.38 10.25 6.98
C PRO A 57 -6.28 10.84 5.55
N ASN A 58 -5.11 10.72 4.91
CA ASN A 58 -4.86 11.27 3.59
C ASN A 58 -4.72 10.21 2.49
N VAL A 59 -4.72 8.91 2.83
CA VAL A 59 -4.40 7.83 1.88
C VAL A 59 -5.43 6.72 1.95
N ASP A 60 -6.10 6.51 0.83
CA ASP A 60 -6.93 5.34 0.59
C ASP A 60 -6.25 4.38 -0.38
N ILE A 61 -6.45 3.09 -0.15
CA ILE A 61 -5.95 2.01 -1.01
C ILE A 61 -7.12 1.20 -1.58
N ILE A 62 -7.00 0.76 -2.82
CA ILE A 62 -7.92 -0.18 -3.45
C ILE A 62 -7.14 -1.35 -4.05
N TYR A 63 -7.65 -2.56 -3.85
CA TYR A 63 -7.09 -3.75 -4.48
C TYR A 63 -7.67 -3.94 -5.89
N ILE A 64 -6.77 -4.15 -6.85
CA ILE A 64 -7.08 -4.47 -8.25
C ILE A 64 -6.40 -5.83 -8.54
N PRO A 65 -7.17 -6.91 -8.75
CA PRO A 65 -6.61 -8.21 -9.10
C PRO A 65 -5.76 -8.12 -10.37
N PHE A 66 -4.63 -8.83 -10.39
CA PHE A 66 -3.70 -8.79 -11.52
C PHE A 66 -3.13 -10.16 -11.86
N GLU A 67 -2.19 -10.67 -11.06
CA GLU A 67 -1.58 -12.00 -11.24
C GLU A 67 -1.69 -12.79 -9.93
N PRO A 68 -1.63 -14.14 -9.95
CA PRO A 68 -1.79 -14.95 -8.74
C PRO A 68 -0.77 -14.62 -7.63
N ASP A 69 0.42 -14.16 -8.00
CA ASP A 69 1.53 -13.82 -7.11
C ASP A 69 1.76 -12.30 -6.98
N ARG A 70 0.99 -11.47 -7.69
CA ARG A 70 1.13 -10.00 -7.68
C ARG A 70 -0.21 -9.29 -7.62
N ALA A 71 -0.34 -8.42 -6.63
CA ALA A 71 -1.47 -7.52 -6.48
C ALA A 71 -1.17 -6.16 -7.11
N ARG A 72 -2.15 -5.56 -7.80
CA ARG A 72 -2.13 -4.13 -8.11
C ARG A 72 -2.88 -3.36 -7.03
N LEU A 73 -2.26 -2.29 -6.57
CA LEU A 73 -2.73 -1.47 -5.47
C LEU A 73 -2.92 -0.05 -6.01
N GLY A 74 -4.16 0.39 -6.09
CA GLY A 74 -4.50 1.77 -6.42
C GLY A 74 -4.45 2.63 -5.17
N PHE A 75 -3.81 3.79 -5.27
CA PHE A 75 -3.71 4.76 -4.18
C PHE A 75 -4.40 6.06 -4.56
N HIS A 76 -5.30 6.50 -3.70
CA HIS A 76 -5.87 7.83 -3.72
C HIS A 76 -5.28 8.64 -2.57
N VAL A 77 -4.78 9.84 -2.87
CA VAL A 77 -4.13 10.70 -1.89
C VAL A 77 -4.85 12.05 -1.89
N ALA A 78 -5.59 12.34 -0.82
CA ALA A 78 -6.41 13.53 -0.69
C ALA A 78 -5.61 14.77 -0.20
N GLY A 79 -4.37 14.58 0.25
CA GLY A 79 -3.52 15.64 0.79
C GLY A 79 -2.03 15.37 0.59
N ARG A 80 -1.21 15.72 1.58
CA ARG A 80 0.22 15.35 1.59
C ARG A 80 0.38 13.97 2.22
N ALA A 81 0.96 13.05 1.45
CA ALA A 81 1.44 11.78 1.94
C ALA A 81 2.74 11.40 1.19
N ASP A 82 3.71 10.83 1.89
CA ASP A 82 4.90 10.22 1.29
C ASP A 82 4.73 8.69 1.26
N ILE A 83 4.62 8.13 0.06
CA ILE A 83 4.45 6.69 -0.13
C ILE A 83 5.73 6.15 -0.77
N ARG A 84 6.46 5.34 -0.01
CA ARG A 84 7.72 4.71 -0.39
C ARG A 84 7.54 3.22 -0.56
N LEU A 85 8.39 2.68 -1.41
CA LEU A 85 8.25 1.35 -1.99
C LEU A 85 9.61 0.62 -1.88
N PRO A 86 9.99 0.21 -0.65
CA PRO A 86 11.22 -0.54 -0.44
C PRO A 86 11.20 -1.85 -1.24
N ASP A 87 12.38 -2.31 -1.66
CA ASP A 87 12.57 -3.52 -2.48
C ASP A 87 11.89 -3.53 -3.85
N SER A 88 11.89 -2.37 -4.53
CA SER A 88 11.78 -2.32 -5.98
C SER A 88 13.19 -2.18 -6.57
N GLU A 89 13.85 -3.28 -6.94
CA GLU A 89 15.10 -3.21 -7.74
C GLU A 89 14.91 -2.54 -9.11
N VAL A 90 13.69 -2.14 -9.47
CA VAL A 90 13.43 -1.36 -10.68
C VAL A 90 12.56 -0.15 -10.34
N LEU A 91 13.15 1.03 -10.56
CA LEU A 91 12.59 2.39 -10.52
C LEU A 91 12.61 3.11 -9.16
N LYS A 92 13.74 3.79 -8.92
CA LYS A 92 13.81 5.07 -8.19
C LYS A 92 12.84 6.08 -8.84
N ALA A 93 11.56 6.00 -8.52
CA ALA A 93 10.58 7.04 -8.84
C ALA A 93 10.09 7.66 -7.52
N THR A 94 10.90 8.54 -6.94
CA THR A 94 10.47 9.40 -5.84
C THR A 94 9.51 10.46 -6.39
N LYS A 95 8.21 10.16 -6.46
CA LYS A 95 7.21 11.14 -6.91
C LYS A 95 6.81 12.02 -5.72
N ARG A 96 7.52 13.14 -5.52
CA ARG A 96 7.04 14.23 -4.65
C ARG A 96 5.89 14.96 -5.37
N ILE A 97 4.65 14.73 -4.96
CA ILE A 97 3.51 15.53 -5.42
C ILE A 97 3.48 16.81 -4.56
N ARG A 98 3.70 17.97 -5.19
CA ARG A 98 3.44 19.27 -4.56
C ARG A 98 2.10 19.81 -5.08
N PRO A 99 1.29 20.48 -4.24
CA PRO A 99 0.15 21.23 -4.72
C PRO A 99 0.63 22.39 -5.62
N ILE A 100 -0.14 22.66 -6.67
CA ILE A 100 0.00 23.84 -7.55
C ILE A 100 -0.74 25.00 -6.90
#